data_AF-A0A356SAS4-F1
#
_entry.id   AF-A0A356SAS4-F1
#
_cell.length_a   1.000
_cell.length_b   1.000
_cell.length_c   1.000
_cell.angle_alpha   90.00
_cell.angle_beta   90.00
_cell.angle_gamma   90.00
#
_symmetry.space_group_name_H-M   'P 1'
#
loop_
_entity.id
_entity.type
_entity.pdbx_description
1 polymer ?
#
loop_
_entity_poly.entity_id
_entity_poly.type
_entity_poly.pdbx_seq_one_letter_code
_entity_poly.pdbx_strand_id
1 'polypeptide(L)'
;SADAVFTINQTRVQISKRREPKILPITKLGSGSSNLILYGAASRRSDLYTPGSSFSSTDSIDVRANLFIPSEHQSLTGITYVVISVEGTGLFYRDAAGAYQTWNGDIASLQGNINPRALNFSEELVAFSEFVPANFGVSSANITVFFAYAIPGTDVFVYSSNGIAFTIQ
;
A
#
# COMPACT_ATOMS: atom_id res chain seq x y z
N SER A 1 59.72 13.41 -5.12
CA SER A 1 59.34 14.11 -3.88
C SER A 1 58.56 15.36 -4.26
N ALA A 2 57.23 15.26 -4.18
CA ALA A 2 56.23 16.33 -4.11
C ALA A 2 54.86 15.64 -4.26
N ASP A 3 54.38 15.00 -3.20
CA ASP A 3 53.01 14.47 -3.16
C ASP A 3 52.05 15.60 -2.81
N ALA A 4 51.16 15.91 -3.75
CA ALA A 4 50.11 16.89 -3.57
C ALA A 4 49.07 16.34 -2.59
N VAL A 5 48.87 17.05 -1.48
CA VAL A 5 47.78 16.79 -0.53
C VAL A 5 46.46 17.19 -1.19
N PHE A 6 45.74 16.22 -1.76
CA PHE A 6 44.33 16.38 -2.10
C PHE A 6 43.49 16.14 -0.84
N THR A 7 43.29 17.22 -0.08
CA THR A 7 42.27 17.27 0.97
C THR A 7 40.91 17.14 0.29
N ILE A 8 40.32 15.93 0.34
CA ILE A 8 38.93 15.73 -0.03
C ILE A 8 38.08 16.45 1.02
N ASN A 9 37.72 17.69 0.69
CA ASN A 9 36.68 18.43 1.37
C ASN A 9 35.37 17.69 1.10
N GLN A 10 35.09 16.66 1.91
CA GLN A 10 33.81 15.97 1.93
C GLN A 10 32.79 16.99 2.42
N THR A 11 32.31 17.83 1.50
CA THR A 11 31.02 18.48 1.63
C THR A 11 30.06 17.39 2.05
N ARG A 12 29.55 17.51 3.28
CA ARG A 12 28.43 16.73 3.77
C ARG A 12 27.34 16.87 2.72
N VAL A 13 27.28 15.91 1.80
CA VAL A 13 26.09 15.64 1.03
C VAL A 13 25.09 15.36 2.12
N GLN A 14 24.22 16.33 2.41
CA GLN A 14 23.00 16.06 3.12
C GLN A 14 22.34 14.99 2.26
N ILE A 15 22.47 13.74 2.71
CA ILE A 15 21.66 12.64 2.22
C ILE A 15 20.26 13.08 2.63
N SER A 16 19.57 13.76 1.72
CA SER A 16 18.16 14.06 1.81
C SER A 16 17.52 12.78 2.33
N LYS A 17 16.87 12.86 3.49
CA LYS A 17 16.20 11.73 4.15
C LYS A 17 15.10 11.22 3.23
N ARG A 18 15.44 10.54 2.14
CA ARG A 18 14.55 9.75 1.32
C ARG A 18 14.16 8.59 2.21
N ARG A 19 13.04 8.75 2.93
CA ARG A 19 12.47 7.69 3.75
C ARG A 19 11.84 6.72 2.77
N GLU A 20 12.46 5.56 2.62
CA GLU A 20 12.01 4.56 1.66
C GLU A 20 10.60 4.05 2.02
N PRO A 21 9.80 3.65 1.00
CA PRO A 21 8.54 2.94 1.21
C PRO A 21 8.70 1.81 2.23
N LYS A 22 7.72 1.62 3.11
CA LYS A 22 7.81 0.61 4.17
C LYS A 22 7.53 -0.77 3.57
N ILE A 23 8.44 -1.72 3.80
CA ILE A 23 8.16 -3.15 3.57
C ILE A 23 7.05 -3.57 4.53
N LEU A 24 5.94 -4.07 4.00
CA LEU A 24 4.86 -4.63 4.81
C LEU A 24 5.06 -6.13 4.94
N PRO A 25 5.05 -6.68 6.17
CA PRO A 25 5.08 -8.12 6.37
C PRO A 25 3.81 -8.75 5.81
N ILE A 26 3.93 -9.96 5.26
CA ILE A 26 2.83 -10.65 4.59
C ILE A 26 2.38 -11.90 5.35
N THR A 27 1.17 -12.36 5.07
CA THR A 27 0.65 -13.67 5.47
C THR A 27 -0.05 -14.30 4.26
N LYS A 28 -0.11 -15.63 4.24
CA LYS A 28 -0.75 -16.41 3.18
C LYS A 28 -1.79 -17.34 3.82
N LEU A 29 -2.96 -17.45 3.19
CA LEU A 29 -3.86 -18.58 3.38
C LEU A 29 -3.54 -19.64 2.32
N GLY A 30 -3.60 -20.92 2.68
CA GLY A 30 -3.19 -22.05 1.83
C GLY A 30 -1.80 -22.62 2.18
N SER A 31 -1.38 -23.64 1.44
CA SER A 31 -0.12 -24.37 1.68
C SER A 31 1.09 -23.67 1.04
N GLY A 32 2.24 -23.68 1.73
CA GLY A 32 3.52 -23.14 1.24
C GLY A 32 3.84 -21.69 1.64
N SER A 33 5.11 -21.30 1.57
CA SER A 33 5.59 -19.92 1.77
C SER A 33 5.26 -19.01 0.58
N SER A 34 5.20 -17.69 0.79
CA SER A 34 5.11 -16.71 -0.30
C SER A 34 6.34 -15.84 -0.32
N ASN A 35 6.90 -15.63 -1.51
CA ASN A 35 8.02 -14.71 -1.75
C ASN A 35 7.54 -13.31 -2.19
N LEU A 36 6.25 -12.99 -1.99
CA LEU A 36 5.72 -11.66 -2.30
C LEU A 36 6.50 -10.61 -1.49
N ILE A 37 6.94 -9.56 -2.18
CA ILE A 37 7.46 -8.37 -1.51
C ILE A 37 6.44 -7.26 -1.70
N LEU A 38 6.08 -6.58 -0.61
CA LEU A 38 5.08 -5.54 -0.61
C LEU A 38 5.66 -4.27 0.00
N TYR A 39 5.61 -3.18 -0.75
CA TYR A 39 6.01 -1.85 -0.29
C TYR A 39 4.84 -0.90 -0.36
N GLY A 40 4.60 -0.11 0.68
CA GLY A 40 3.54 0.89 0.62
C GLY A 40 3.74 2.04 1.59
N ALA A 41 3.04 3.13 1.32
CA ALA A 41 3.02 4.31 2.17
C ALA A 41 1.69 5.08 2.03
N ALA A 42 1.36 5.83 3.08
CA ALA A 42 0.48 6.98 2.99
C ALA A 42 1.35 8.23 2.84
N SER A 43 0.97 9.18 2.01
CA SER A 43 1.74 10.39 1.73
C SER A 43 0.81 11.56 1.41
N ARG A 44 1.31 12.78 1.57
CA ARG A 44 0.62 13.96 1.03
C ARG A 44 0.79 13.99 -0.48
N ARG A 45 -0.23 14.40 -1.22
CA ARG A 45 -0.16 14.53 -2.68
C ARG A 45 1.00 15.40 -3.16
N SER A 46 1.31 16.46 -2.41
CA SER A 46 2.41 17.38 -2.69
C SER A 46 3.80 16.77 -2.45
N ASP A 47 3.89 15.65 -1.72
CA ASP A 47 5.14 14.96 -1.43
C ASP A 47 4.92 13.45 -1.29
N LEU A 48 4.81 12.77 -2.44
CA LEU A 48 4.61 11.32 -2.53
C LEU A 48 5.80 10.49 -2.04
N TYR A 49 6.97 11.12 -1.87
CA TYR A 49 8.21 10.42 -1.54
C TYR A 49 8.49 10.40 -0.03
N THR A 50 7.67 11.10 0.75
CA THR A 50 7.77 11.13 2.21
C THR A 50 6.55 10.44 2.83
N PRO A 51 6.71 9.20 3.32
CA PRO A 51 5.66 8.53 4.08
C PRO A 51 5.25 9.34 5.31
N GLY A 52 3.94 9.49 5.49
CA GLY A 52 3.30 10.09 6.65
C GLY A 52 2.40 9.10 7.37
N SER A 53 2.23 9.32 8.68
CA SER A 53 1.31 8.56 9.53
C SER A 53 0.28 9.45 10.21
N SER A 54 0.28 10.75 9.93
CA SER A 54 -0.64 11.72 10.49
C SER A 54 -0.85 12.87 9.49
N PHE A 55 -2.12 13.18 9.27
CA PHE A 55 -2.59 14.12 8.26
C PHE A 55 -3.66 15.04 8.85
N SER A 56 -3.70 16.27 8.35
CA SER A 56 -4.84 17.17 8.58
C SER A 56 -6.07 16.67 7.83
N SER A 57 -7.28 16.97 8.31
CA SER A 57 -8.51 16.72 7.55
C SER A 57 -8.56 17.47 6.21
N THR A 58 -7.75 18.50 6.03
CA THR A 58 -7.63 19.27 4.78
C THR A 58 -6.47 18.84 3.89
N ASP A 59 -5.62 17.91 4.34
CA ASP A 59 -4.55 17.37 3.50
C ASP A 59 -5.15 16.55 2.35
N SER A 60 -4.53 16.62 1.17
CA SER A 60 -4.77 15.67 0.08
C SER A 60 -3.85 14.47 0.27
N ILE A 61 -4.42 13.29 0.50
CA ILE A 61 -3.73 12.08 0.93
C ILE A 61 -3.76 11.05 -0.21
N ASP A 62 -2.59 10.48 -0.51
CA ASP A 62 -2.45 9.30 -1.35
C ASP A 62 -2.02 8.11 -0.50
N VAL A 63 -2.60 6.94 -0.75
CA VAL A 63 -2.18 5.69 -0.11
C VAL A 63 -2.05 4.61 -1.16
N ARG A 64 -0.82 4.10 -1.33
CA ARG A 64 -0.47 3.19 -2.43
C ARG A 64 0.47 2.10 -1.95
N ALA A 65 0.41 0.96 -2.63
CA ALA A 65 1.34 -0.13 -2.45
C ALA A 65 1.76 -0.74 -3.78
N ASN A 66 3.00 -1.20 -3.87
CA ASN A 66 3.50 -2.01 -4.97
C ASN A 66 3.71 -3.44 -4.48
N LEU A 67 3.12 -4.40 -5.19
CA LEU A 67 3.22 -5.83 -4.95
C LEU A 67 4.15 -6.43 -6.00
N PHE A 68 5.28 -7.00 -5.56
CA PHE A 68 6.21 -7.74 -6.42
C PHE A 68 5.83 -9.22 -6.43
N ILE A 69 5.10 -9.62 -7.47
CA ILE A 69 4.45 -10.93 -7.57
C ILE A 69 5.52 -12.01 -7.76
N PRO A 70 5.49 -13.12 -6.98
CA PRO A 70 6.40 -14.26 -7.18
C PRO A 70 6.35 -14.81 -8.60
N SER A 71 7.49 -15.25 -9.13
CA SER A 71 7.63 -15.74 -10.51
C SER A 71 6.62 -16.82 -10.90
N GLU A 72 6.31 -17.71 -9.97
CA GLU A 72 5.38 -18.83 -10.13
C GLU A 72 3.92 -18.37 -10.30
N HIS A 73 3.59 -17.13 -9.94
CA HIS A 73 2.23 -16.57 -10.06
C HIS A 73 2.12 -15.49 -11.14
N GLN A 74 3.24 -15.05 -11.72
CA GLN A 74 3.24 -14.10 -12.82
C GLN A 74 2.56 -14.69 -14.06
N SER A 75 1.86 -13.86 -14.83
CA SER A 75 1.05 -14.26 -15.99
C SER A 75 -0.15 -15.16 -15.69
N LEU A 76 -0.32 -15.66 -14.46
CA LEU A 76 -1.56 -16.31 -14.06
C LEU A 76 -2.66 -15.27 -13.85
N THR A 77 -3.90 -15.65 -14.14
CA THR A 77 -5.05 -14.82 -13.83
C THR A 77 -5.15 -14.65 -12.31
N GLY A 78 -5.05 -13.42 -11.84
CA GLY A 78 -5.17 -13.08 -10.43
C GLY A 78 -6.14 -11.93 -10.19
N ILE A 79 -6.46 -11.73 -8.91
CA ILE A 79 -7.30 -10.64 -8.41
C ILE A 79 -6.52 -9.94 -7.31
N THR A 80 -6.49 -8.62 -7.32
CA THR A 80 -5.90 -7.81 -6.24
C THR A 80 -6.99 -7.17 -5.41
N TYR A 81 -6.70 -6.96 -4.12
CA TYR A 81 -7.67 -6.44 -3.16
C TYR A 81 -7.05 -5.32 -2.33
N VAL A 82 -7.90 -4.35 -1.99
CA VAL A 82 -7.57 -3.27 -1.05
C VAL A 82 -8.67 -3.22 0.00
N VAL A 83 -8.29 -3.34 1.26
CA VAL A 83 -9.20 -3.26 2.40
C VAL A 83 -8.80 -2.07 3.27
N ILE A 84 -9.79 -1.29 3.70
CA ILE A 84 -9.63 -0.11 4.53
C ILE A 84 -10.38 -0.38 5.83
N SER A 85 -9.67 -0.35 6.94
CA SER A 85 -10.26 -0.38 8.28
C SER A 85 -10.27 1.03 8.84
N VAL A 86 -11.43 1.48 9.32
CA VAL A 86 -11.60 2.74 10.03
C VAL A 86 -12.08 2.41 11.43
N GLU A 87 -11.25 2.71 12.43
CA GLU A 87 -11.54 2.40 13.83
C GLU A 87 -12.86 3.04 14.27
N GLY A 88 -13.73 2.25 14.89
CA GLY A 88 -15.06 2.69 15.34
C GLY A 88 -16.12 2.83 14.24
N THR A 89 -15.74 2.75 12.96
CA THR A 89 -16.67 2.91 11.82
C THR A 89 -16.91 1.60 11.07
N GLY A 90 -15.86 0.80 10.83
CA GLY A 90 -15.98 -0.50 10.18
C GLY A 90 -14.93 -0.77 9.10
N LEU A 91 -15.22 -1.76 8.25
CA LEU A 91 -14.35 -2.21 7.16
C LEU A 91 -14.95 -1.83 5.80
N PHE A 92 -14.08 -1.50 4.86
CA PHE A 92 -14.43 -1.16 3.49
C PHE A 92 -13.48 -1.85 2.53
N TYR A 93 -13.90 -2.08 1.29
CA TYR A 93 -13.02 -2.44 0.20
C TYR A 93 -13.19 -1.46 -0.97
N ARG A 94 -12.16 -1.38 -1.81
CA ARG A 94 -12.24 -0.61 -3.07
C ARG A 94 -12.48 -1.56 -4.22
N ASP A 95 -13.55 -1.35 -4.98
CA ASP A 95 -13.92 -2.19 -6.13
C ASP A 95 -13.16 -1.78 -7.40
N ALA A 96 -13.33 -2.57 -8.47
CA ALA A 96 -12.70 -2.34 -9.77
C ALA A 96 -13.16 -1.05 -10.47
N ALA A 97 -14.30 -0.47 -10.09
CA ALA A 97 -14.75 0.84 -10.56
C ALA A 97 -14.10 1.99 -9.74
N GLY A 98 -13.39 1.65 -8.67
CA GLY A 98 -12.73 2.58 -7.77
C GLY A 98 -13.63 3.14 -6.68
N ALA A 99 -14.84 2.58 -6.51
CA ALA A 99 -15.75 2.97 -5.44
C ALA A 99 -15.44 2.21 -4.14
N TYR A 100 -15.78 2.82 -3.02
CA TYR A 100 -15.63 2.22 -1.69
C TYR A 100 -16.94 1.58 -1.27
N GLN A 101 -16.87 0.30 -0.90
CA GLN A 101 -18.02 -0.48 -0.46
C GLN A 101 -17.80 -0.94 0.97
N THR A 102 -18.87 -0.92 1.79
CA THR A 102 -18.82 -1.51 3.13
C THR A 102 -18.58 -3.01 3.02
N TRP A 103 -17.71 -3.53 3.89
CA TRP A 103 -17.38 -4.94 3.95
C TRP A 103 -17.74 -5.54 5.31
N ASN A 104 -18.31 -6.75 5.28
CA ASN A 104 -18.68 -7.49 6.49
C ASN A 104 -17.53 -8.34 7.06
N GLY A 105 -16.36 -8.34 6.41
CA GLY A 105 -15.20 -9.15 6.80
C GLY A 105 -15.21 -10.58 6.25
N ASP A 106 -16.25 -10.99 5.52
CA ASP A 106 -16.29 -12.28 4.86
C ASP A 106 -15.51 -12.25 3.54
N ILE A 107 -14.48 -13.09 3.41
CA ILE A 107 -13.66 -13.18 2.19
C ILE A 107 -14.51 -13.53 0.97
N ALA A 108 -15.58 -14.31 1.13
CA ALA A 108 -16.46 -14.69 0.01
C ALA A 108 -17.22 -13.49 -0.58
N SER A 109 -17.43 -12.42 0.20
CA SER A 109 -18.09 -11.19 -0.25
C SER A 109 -17.10 -10.16 -0.83
N LEU A 110 -15.80 -10.34 -0.59
CA LEU A 110 -14.77 -9.39 -0.98
C LEU A 110 -14.59 -9.36 -2.51
N GLN A 111 -14.75 -8.18 -3.11
CA GLN A 111 -14.55 -7.98 -4.54
C GLN A 111 -13.17 -7.39 -4.84
N GLY A 112 -12.65 -7.70 -6.02
CA GLY A 112 -11.35 -7.22 -6.47
C GLY A 112 -11.32 -5.71 -6.73
N ASN A 113 -10.18 -5.09 -6.41
CA ASN A 113 -9.83 -3.73 -6.78
C ASN A 113 -9.46 -3.61 -8.28
N ILE A 114 -9.22 -4.73 -8.95
CA ILE A 114 -9.11 -4.83 -10.41
C ILE A 114 -9.94 -6.01 -10.90
N ASN A 115 -10.38 -5.94 -12.17
CA ASN A 115 -10.96 -7.10 -12.84
C ASN A 115 -9.90 -8.21 -12.97
N PRO A 116 -10.30 -9.49 -12.87
CA PRO A 116 -9.37 -10.62 -13.00
C PRO A 116 -8.57 -10.54 -14.30
N ARG A 117 -7.24 -10.54 -14.20
CA ARG A 117 -6.33 -10.53 -15.34
C ARG A 117 -5.00 -11.19 -15.01
N ALA A 118 -4.20 -11.45 -16.03
CA ALA A 118 -2.81 -11.86 -15.85
C ALA A 118 -2.06 -10.86 -14.96
N LEU A 119 -1.42 -11.37 -13.90
CA LEU A 119 -0.61 -10.55 -12.99
C LEU A 119 0.74 -10.22 -13.62
N ASN A 120 1.13 -8.96 -13.51
CA ASN A 120 2.46 -8.49 -13.87
C ASN A 120 3.46 -8.84 -12.76
N PHE A 121 4.75 -8.68 -13.07
CA PHE A 121 5.81 -8.73 -12.06
C PHE A 121 5.59 -7.72 -10.91
N SER A 122 5.09 -6.53 -11.22
CA SER A 122 4.78 -5.47 -10.25
C SER A 122 3.36 -4.98 -10.45
N GLU A 123 2.58 -4.97 -9.38
CA GLU A 123 1.20 -4.47 -9.36
C GLU A 123 1.09 -3.28 -8.40
N GLU A 124 0.76 -2.09 -8.93
CA GLU A 124 0.43 -0.93 -8.11
C GLU A 124 -1.04 -0.99 -7.68
N LEU A 125 -1.28 -0.95 -6.38
CA LEU A 125 -2.60 -0.87 -5.77
C LEU A 125 -2.76 0.51 -5.13
N VAL A 126 -3.85 1.18 -5.46
CA VAL A 126 -4.20 2.50 -4.95
C VAL A 126 -5.40 2.37 -4.03
N ALA A 127 -5.22 2.72 -2.76
CA ALA A 127 -6.31 2.76 -1.79
C ALA A 127 -6.97 4.13 -1.74
N PHE A 128 -6.17 5.20 -1.77
CA PHE A 128 -6.64 6.57 -1.86
C PHE A 128 -5.83 7.31 -2.92
N SER A 129 -6.50 8.10 -3.75
CA SER A 129 -5.88 9.03 -4.69
C SER A 129 -6.44 10.42 -4.44
N GLU A 130 -5.57 11.35 -4.07
CA GLU A 130 -5.93 12.75 -3.79
C GLU A 130 -7.09 12.91 -2.77
N PHE A 131 -7.19 12.00 -1.81
CA PHE A 131 -8.29 11.97 -0.84
C PHE A 131 -8.19 13.12 0.15
N VAL A 132 -9.24 13.95 0.22
CA VAL A 132 -9.36 15.05 1.18
C VAL A 132 -10.46 14.71 2.19
N PRO A 133 -10.12 14.33 3.44
CA PRO A 133 -11.09 13.86 4.43
C PRO A 133 -12.26 14.80 4.69
N ALA A 134 -12.00 16.11 4.77
CA ALA A 134 -13.01 17.13 5.04
C ALA A 134 -14.12 17.18 3.96
N ASN A 135 -13.83 16.81 2.71
CA ASN A 135 -14.83 16.75 1.64
C ASN A 135 -15.88 15.65 1.88
N PHE A 136 -15.58 14.71 2.79
CA PHE A 136 -16.46 13.62 3.20
C PHE A 136 -16.95 13.79 4.65
N GLY A 137 -16.75 14.97 5.26
CA GLY A 137 -17.12 15.25 6.64
C GLY A 137 -16.26 14.54 7.69
N VAL A 138 -15.10 14.01 7.31
CA VAL A 138 -14.17 13.33 8.22
C VAL A 138 -13.21 14.36 8.79
N SER A 139 -13.40 14.73 10.06
CA SER A 139 -12.48 15.61 10.80
C SER A 139 -11.40 14.84 11.57
N SER A 140 -11.69 13.59 11.96
CA SER A 140 -10.76 12.75 12.70
C SER A 140 -11.03 11.27 12.44
N ALA A 141 -9.99 10.46 12.25
CA ALA A 141 -10.11 9.01 12.09
C ALA A 141 -8.77 8.29 12.27
N ASN A 142 -8.82 7.06 12.76
CA ASN A 142 -7.69 6.13 12.70
C ASN A 142 -7.95 5.12 11.58
N ILE A 143 -7.08 5.11 10.58
CA ILE A 143 -7.24 4.34 9.35
C ILE A 143 -6.09 3.35 9.21
N THR A 144 -6.40 2.11 8.84
CA THR A 144 -5.40 1.11 8.45
C THR A 144 -5.78 0.49 7.10
N VAL A 145 -4.85 0.53 6.15
CA VAL A 145 -5.05 -0.01 4.80
C VAL A 145 -4.26 -1.30 4.60
N PHE A 146 -4.94 -2.34 4.14
CA PHE A 146 -4.39 -3.66 3.84
C PHE A 146 -4.48 -3.93 2.34
N PHE A 147 -3.53 -4.72 1.84
CA PHE A 147 -3.42 -5.07 0.43
C PHE A 147 -3.25 -6.58 0.28
N ALA A 148 -3.85 -7.14 -0.75
CA ALA A 148 -3.77 -8.59 -1.02
C ALA A 148 -3.83 -8.90 -2.51
N TYR A 149 -3.47 -10.14 -2.85
CA TYR A 149 -3.83 -10.75 -4.13
C TYR A 149 -4.18 -12.23 -3.95
N ALA A 150 -4.94 -12.76 -4.91
CA ALA A 150 -5.30 -14.17 -5.00
C ALA A 150 -5.16 -14.69 -6.42
N ILE A 151 -4.99 -16.00 -6.55
CA ILE A 151 -5.06 -16.72 -7.83
C ILE A 151 -6.34 -17.57 -7.81
N PRO A 152 -7.42 -17.17 -8.49
CA PRO A 152 -8.68 -17.90 -8.50
C PRO A 152 -8.50 -19.37 -8.95
N GLY A 153 -9.25 -20.27 -8.31
CA GLY A 153 -9.16 -21.71 -8.57
C GLY A 153 -7.99 -22.41 -7.88
N THR A 154 -7.22 -21.71 -7.06
CA THR A 154 -6.14 -22.26 -6.21
C THR A 154 -6.37 -21.90 -4.75
N ASP A 155 -5.49 -22.38 -3.86
CA ASP A 155 -5.48 -21.98 -2.45
C ASP A 155 -4.66 -20.69 -2.19
N VAL A 156 -4.12 -20.04 -3.24
CA VAL A 156 -3.26 -18.88 -3.09
C VAL A 156 -4.07 -17.63 -2.78
N PHE A 157 -3.98 -17.18 -1.53
CA PHE A 157 -4.41 -15.85 -1.10
C PHE A 157 -3.32 -15.25 -0.19
N VAL A 158 -2.69 -14.15 -0.63
CA VAL A 158 -1.57 -13.51 0.09
C VAL A 158 -1.93 -12.07 0.41
N TYR A 159 -1.73 -11.65 1.65
CA TYR A 159 -2.13 -10.34 2.16
C TYR A 159 -1.08 -9.72 3.09
N SER A 160 -1.11 -8.40 3.24
CA SER A 160 -0.31 -7.69 4.24
C SER A 160 -0.80 -8.03 5.65
N SER A 161 0.05 -8.64 6.48
CA SER A 161 -0.25 -8.95 7.89
C SER A 161 -0.35 -7.70 8.77
N ASN A 162 0.39 -6.66 8.42
CA ASN A 162 0.25 -5.31 8.97
C ASN A 162 -0.14 -4.36 7.84
N GLY A 163 -1.11 -3.49 8.10
CA GLY A 163 -1.50 -2.46 7.16
C GLY A 163 -0.67 -1.18 7.26
N ILE A 164 -0.94 -0.26 6.35
CA ILE A 164 -0.48 1.13 6.42
C ILE A 164 -1.44 1.87 7.37
N ALA A 165 -1.00 2.07 8.61
CA ALA A 165 -1.76 2.81 9.61
C ALA A 165 -1.42 4.31 9.56
N PHE A 166 -2.44 5.17 9.61
CA PHE A 166 -2.31 6.60 9.74
C PHE A 166 -3.52 7.24 10.42
N THR A 167 -3.37 8.47 10.88
CA THR A 167 -4.43 9.24 11.53
C THR A 167 -4.80 10.49 10.74
N ILE A 168 -6.05 10.89 10.88
CA ILE A 168 -6.58 12.20 10.47
C ILE A 168 -6.92 12.95 11.77
N GLN A 169 -6.47 14.19 11.89
CA GLN A 169 -6.70 15.06 13.05
C GLN A 169 -6.67 16.54 12.69
#